data_AF-A0AAJ0H5I3-F1
#
_entry.id   AF-A0AAJ0H5I3-F1
#
_cell.length_a   1.000
_cell.length_b   1.000
_cell.length_c   1.000
_cell.angle_alpha   90.00
_cell.angle_beta   90.00
_cell.angle_gamma   90.00
#
_symmetry.space_group_name_H-M   'P 1'
#
loop_
_entity.id
_entity.type
_entity.pdbx_description
1 polymer ?
#
loop_
_entity_poly.entity_id
_entity_poly.type
_entity_poly.pdbx_seq_one_letter_code
_entity_poly.pdbx_strand_id
1 'polypeptide(L)'
;RAFLPIPTRTQREATLSYAGAATLVDTRVVCVRPSISDIQIRGEWYAGDAKLSGNIWIDHQVPGIYSPIPVERSMFDCRFAVSPDPRLSQSKELAMSLCAVRFWNTGLISETRAADSKRLPSAETSPMYLFINLTGTSEDWKPPPIASGELYPDFNVNVTVTSSQSSGEWITFSTNYDSISFSMTLCATDPATQHAEVVATRPSFAAEPEPSATWLPSQRSYDTEAIQKQLGATHPSTALSPAQRGIFSFSKTSESWEAEVNTTFPGGWSDTPPSNRSGGSPDSYWLDTLVDMPQPAATDLGETMKSVVLCKFCSANWKDSQRTDFLLVDIFQNTVRDTGSVALGLQALLTRVYATVYYQFIDNFDAETRAEMRSVVGVDKPISRRFFTVVVALLLTHLLLVTIVTVLFVLGADGAGVLGSSWAAVAQVCGPETDAWLAIATRTTSDQDISRMMAAVGESHALVGFGSVHGQLRLRRKLST
;
A
#
# COMPACT_ATOMS: atom_id res chain seq x y z
N ARG A 1 7.87 14.21 0.75
CA ARG A 1 7.21 13.05 1.40
C ARG A 1 8.25 11.95 1.60
N ALA A 2 8.01 10.99 2.48
CA ALA A 2 8.92 9.86 2.69
C ALA A 2 8.14 8.54 2.59
N PHE A 3 8.71 7.54 1.93
CA PHE A 3 8.23 6.17 1.90
C PHE A 3 9.19 5.29 2.69
N LEU A 4 8.65 4.58 3.68
CA LEU A 4 9.44 3.71 4.54
C LEU A 4 9.58 2.34 3.87
N PRO A 5 10.74 1.67 3.99
CA PRO A 5 10.96 0.32 3.45
C PRO A 5 10.24 -0.75 4.30
N ILE A 6 8.92 -0.64 4.42
CA ILE A 6 8.05 -1.55 5.15
C ILE A 6 6.98 -2.07 4.18
N PRO A 7 7.11 -3.30 3.65
CA PRO A 7 6.30 -3.78 2.53
C PRO A 7 4.85 -4.06 2.93
N THR A 8 4.65 -4.61 4.12
CA THR A 8 3.31 -5.01 4.54
C THR A 8 2.56 -3.84 5.16
N ARG A 9 1.31 -3.67 4.72
CA ARG A 9 0.38 -2.66 5.27
C ARG A 9 0.20 -2.83 6.78
N THR A 10 0.02 -4.06 7.27
CA THR A 10 -0.17 -4.33 8.70
C THR A 10 1.03 -3.89 9.54
N GLN A 11 2.27 -4.09 9.06
CA GLN A 11 3.46 -3.60 9.78
C GLN A 11 3.57 -2.08 9.74
N ARG A 12 3.27 -1.44 8.60
CA ARG A 12 3.22 0.04 8.51
C ARG A 12 2.21 0.63 9.50
N GLU A 13 1.01 0.07 9.52
CA GLU A 13 -0.06 0.47 10.44
C GLU A 13 0.32 0.22 11.91
N ALA A 14 1.13 -0.79 12.22
CA ALA A 14 1.61 -1.09 13.57
C ALA A 14 2.80 -0.21 14.04
N THR A 15 3.58 0.33 13.12
CA THR A 15 4.83 1.05 13.41
C THR A 15 4.56 2.42 14.05
N LEU A 16 5.06 2.67 15.26
CA LEU A 16 4.98 3.96 15.98
C LEU A 16 6.19 4.87 15.71
N SER A 17 7.37 4.29 15.57
CA SER A 17 8.57 5.02 15.22
C SER A 17 9.47 4.18 14.32
N TYR A 18 10.15 4.86 13.42
CA TYR A 18 11.12 4.30 12.50
C TYR A 18 12.32 5.25 12.44
N ALA A 19 13.52 4.73 12.68
CA ALA A 19 14.77 5.43 12.49
C ALA A 19 15.65 4.59 11.55
N GLY A 20 15.90 5.10 10.35
CA GLY A 20 16.61 4.35 9.31
C GLY A 20 16.49 5.01 7.94
N ALA A 21 17.07 4.35 6.93
CA ALA A 21 16.99 4.78 5.53
C ALA A 21 15.54 4.77 4.99
N ALA A 22 15.13 5.86 4.35
CA ALA A 22 13.86 5.97 3.65
C ALA A 22 14.03 6.67 2.30
N THR A 23 13.05 6.48 1.43
CA THR A 23 13.01 7.18 0.13
C THR A 23 12.18 8.44 0.25
N LEU A 24 12.82 9.58 0.12
CA LEU A 24 12.21 10.90 0.03
C LEU A 24 11.80 11.18 -1.41
N VAL A 25 10.63 11.79 -1.58
CA VAL A 25 10.12 12.26 -2.87
C VAL A 25 9.56 13.66 -2.68
N ASP A 26 10.04 14.62 -3.46
CA ASP A 26 9.53 16.00 -3.42
C ASP A 26 8.25 16.16 -4.25
N THR A 27 7.13 15.73 -3.68
CA THR A 27 5.82 15.86 -4.32
C THR A 27 5.23 17.28 -4.23
N ARG A 28 6.02 18.32 -3.93
CA ARG A 28 5.50 19.69 -3.85
C ARG A 28 5.05 20.14 -5.24
N VAL A 29 4.00 20.95 -5.23
CA VAL A 29 3.41 21.52 -6.44
C VAL A 29 3.12 22.98 -6.19
N VAL A 30 3.48 23.81 -7.14
CA VAL A 30 3.10 25.23 -7.16
C VAL A 30 2.36 25.50 -8.46
N CYS A 31 1.07 25.81 -8.37
CA CYS A 31 0.27 26.23 -9.52
C CYS A 31 0.14 27.74 -9.55
N VAL A 32 0.24 28.30 -10.75
CA VAL A 32 0.23 29.73 -11.01
C VAL A 32 -0.71 30.01 -12.16
N ARG A 33 -1.29 31.20 -12.12
CA ARG A 33 -2.03 31.72 -13.26
C ARG A 33 -1.03 32.16 -14.34
N PRO A 34 -1.01 31.53 -15.51
CA PRO A 34 -0.09 31.89 -16.57
C PRO A 34 -0.54 33.13 -17.34
N SER A 35 0.40 33.80 -17.98
CA SER A 35 0.14 34.79 -19.02
C SER A 35 0.26 34.14 -20.39
N ILE A 36 -0.73 34.37 -21.26
CA ILE A 36 -0.92 33.63 -22.52
C ILE A 36 -1.19 34.61 -23.66
N SER A 37 -0.63 34.34 -24.84
CA SER A 37 -0.99 35.02 -26.09
C SER A 37 -1.09 34.04 -27.26
N ASP A 38 -1.64 34.53 -28.38
CA ASP A 38 -1.65 33.82 -29.68
C ASP A 38 -2.35 32.46 -29.61
N ILE A 39 -3.43 32.38 -28.82
CA ILE A 39 -4.20 31.16 -28.63
C ILE A 39 -4.82 30.73 -29.97
N GLN A 40 -4.46 29.52 -30.40
CA GLN A 40 -5.09 28.84 -31.52
C GLN A 40 -5.74 27.55 -31.04
N ILE A 41 -7.01 27.40 -31.41
CA ILE A 41 -7.82 26.24 -31.07
C ILE A 41 -8.19 25.56 -32.38
N ARG A 42 -7.98 24.24 -32.46
CA ARG A 42 -8.35 23.43 -33.62
C ARG A 42 -9.05 22.17 -33.15
N GLY A 43 -10.29 21.95 -33.58
CA GLY A 43 -10.99 20.67 -33.40
C GLY A 43 -10.69 19.70 -34.54
N GLU A 44 -10.52 18.41 -34.25
CA GLU A 44 -10.34 17.35 -35.26
C GLU A 44 -11.60 16.47 -35.35
N TRP A 45 -12.19 16.33 -36.55
CA TRP A 45 -13.50 15.69 -36.79
C TRP A 45 -13.58 14.21 -36.38
N TYR A 46 -12.48 13.46 -36.50
CA TYR A 46 -12.51 12.00 -36.42
C TYR A 46 -12.06 11.42 -35.07
N ALA A 47 -11.45 12.22 -34.18
CA ALA A 47 -10.81 11.71 -32.97
C ALA A 47 -11.46 12.17 -31.65
N GLY A 48 -12.46 13.07 -31.71
CA GLY A 48 -13.15 13.59 -30.52
C GLY A 48 -12.20 14.36 -29.60
N ASP A 49 -11.16 14.93 -30.18
CA ASP A 49 -10.13 15.73 -29.54
C ASP A 49 -10.11 17.14 -30.15
N ALA A 50 -9.51 18.04 -29.39
CA ALA A 50 -9.14 19.33 -29.89
C ALA A 50 -7.76 19.71 -29.37
N LYS A 51 -7.14 20.62 -30.10
CA LYS A 51 -5.75 21.02 -29.98
C LYS A 51 -5.70 22.48 -29.61
N LEU A 52 -4.93 22.78 -28.57
CA LEU A 52 -4.76 24.12 -28.03
C LEU A 52 -3.28 24.48 -28.07
N SER A 53 -2.97 25.55 -28.79
CA SER A 53 -1.60 26.03 -28.93
C SER A 53 -1.50 27.51 -28.70
N GLY A 54 -0.33 27.99 -28.31
CA GLY A 54 -0.08 29.40 -28.06
C GLY A 54 1.25 29.64 -27.36
N ASN A 55 1.45 30.88 -26.94
CA ASN A 55 2.60 31.31 -26.15
C ASN A 55 2.21 31.44 -24.67
N ILE A 56 3.06 30.98 -23.77
CA ILE A 56 2.81 30.95 -22.33
C ILE A 56 4.06 31.39 -21.53
N TRP A 57 3.86 32.17 -20.48
CA TRP A 57 4.92 32.62 -19.58
C TRP A 57 4.39 32.98 -18.18
N ILE A 58 5.30 33.25 -17.24
CA ILE A 58 4.99 33.73 -15.88
C ILE A 58 5.55 35.14 -15.73
N ASP A 59 4.68 36.14 -15.67
CA ASP A 59 5.05 37.57 -15.65
C ASP A 59 5.33 38.14 -14.24
N HIS A 60 5.33 37.30 -13.21
CA HIS A 60 5.52 37.69 -11.82
C HIS A 60 6.39 36.66 -11.08
N GLN A 61 7.01 37.09 -9.98
CA GLN A 61 7.77 36.19 -9.12
C GLN A 61 6.83 35.31 -8.29
N VAL A 62 7.15 34.03 -8.21
CA VAL A 62 6.36 33.05 -7.47
C VAL A 62 7.28 32.31 -6.49
N PRO A 63 6.96 32.30 -5.18
CA PRO A 63 7.76 31.58 -4.19
C PRO A 63 7.97 30.12 -4.56
N GLY A 64 9.22 29.66 -4.51
CA GLY A 64 9.61 28.29 -4.84
C GLY A 64 9.84 28.00 -6.33
N ILE A 65 9.38 28.89 -7.22
CA ILE A 65 9.65 28.80 -8.66
C ILE A 65 10.82 29.72 -9.00
N TYR A 66 11.84 29.14 -9.64
CA TYR A 66 12.87 29.92 -10.31
C TYR A 66 12.34 30.38 -11.66
N SER A 67 12.48 31.68 -11.97
CA SER A 67 12.15 32.26 -13.27
C SER A 67 13.15 33.39 -13.56
N PRO A 68 13.90 33.35 -14.67
CA PRO A 68 14.88 34.37 -15.01
C PRO A 68 14.21 35.66 -15.48
N ILE A 69 14.95 36.76 -15.39
CA ILE A 69 14.56 38.07 -15.95
C ILE A 69 15.54 38.41 -17.08
N PRO A 70 15.08 38.69 -18.32
CA PRO A 70 13.69 38.78 -18.77
C PRO A 70 12.98 37.42 -18.83
N VAL A 71 11.66 37.44 -18.61
CA VAL A 71 10.82 36.25 -18.64
C VAL A 71 10.83 35.64 -20.04
N GLU A 72 11.20 34.37 -20.12
CA GLU A 72 11.20 33.62 -21.37
C GLU A 72 9.79 33.11 -21.69
N ARG A 73 9.36 33.24 -22.95
CA ARG A 73 8.09 32.68 -23.43
C ARG A 73 8.32 31.26 -23.90
N SER A 74 7.50 30.33 -23.42
CA SER A 74 7.41 28.99 -23.98
C SER A 74 6.27 28.93 -24.98
N MET A 75 6.41 28.08 -25.98
CA MET A 75 5.28 27.62 -26.77
C MET A 75 4.66 26.40 -26.09
N PHE A 76 3.35 26.23 -26.23
CA PHE A 76 2.68 24.99 -25.86
C PHE A 76 1.83 24.52 -27.04
N ASP A 77 1.72 23.20 -27.17
CA ASP A 77 0.88 22.58 -28.17
C ASP A 77 0.24 21.29 -27.61
N CYS A 78 -0.93 21.45 -27.00
CA CYS A 78 -1.54 20.44 -26.15
C CYS A 78 -2.81 19.88 -26.79
N ARG A 79 -2.95 18.55 -26.76
CA ARG A 79 -4.19 17.86 -27.11
C ARG A 79 -5.03 17.67 -25.84
N PHE A 80 -6.34 17.81 -25.98
CA PHE A 80 -7.25 17.66 -24.85
C PHE A 80 -8.44 16.78 -25.21
N ALA A 81 -8.93 16.07 -24.19
CA ALA A 81 -10.09 15.23 -24.33
C ALA A 81 -11.37 16.07 -24.19
N VAL A 82 -12.31 15.88 -25.11
CA VAL A 82 -13.64 16.47 -25.03
C VAL A 82 -14.59 15.45 -24.41
N SER A 83 -15.53 15.90 -23.59
CA SER A 83 -16.53 15.01 -22.99
C SER A 83 -17.47 14.42 -24.07
N PRO A 84 -17.56 13.10 -24.24
CA PRO A 84 -18.45 12.46 -25.16
C PRO A 84 -19.76 12.12 -24.48
N ASP A 85 -20.81 12.33 -25.27
CA ASP A 85 -22.19 11.94 -25.01
C ASP A 85 -22.85 12.61 -23.78
N PRO A 86 -23.81 13.53 -24.00
CA PRO A 86 -24.72 14.05 -22.98
C PRO A 86 -25.47 12.96 -22.17
N ARG A 87 -25.47 11.71 -22.64
CA ARG A 87 -26.05 10.56 -21.92
C ARG A 87 -25.12 9.99 -20.85
N LEU A 88 -23.81 10.27 -20.93
CA LEU A 88 -22.80 9.93 -19.92
C LEU A 88 -22.47 11.12 -19.00
N SER A 89 -22.91 12.34 -19.36
CA SER A 89 -22.72 13.61 -18.64
C SER A 89 -23.55 13.78 -17.35
N GLN A 90 -24.22 12.72 -16.87
CA GLN A 90 -24.72 12.71 -15.48
C GLN A 90 -23.58 12.71 -14.46
N SER A 91 -22.33 12.46 -14.90
CA SER A 91 -21.16 12.63 -14.06
C SER A 91 -20.81 14.12 -13.92
N LYS A 92 -20.61 14.60 -12.70
CA LYS A 92 -20.02 15.93 -12.40
C LYS A 92 -18.52 15.96 -12.71
N GLU A 93 -18.10 15.22 -13.74
CA GLU A 93 -16.71 15.04 -14.12
C GLU A 93 -16.23 16.25 -14.91
N LEU A 94 -15.03 16.72 -14.61
CA LEU A 94 -14.40 17.82 -15.32
C LEU A 94 -13.63 17.26 -16.52
N ALA A 95 -13.76 17.90 -17.70
CA ALA A 95 -13.00 17.55 -18.89
C ALA A 95 -11.58 18.13 -18.77
N MET A 96 -10.79 17.53 -17.88
CA MET A 96 -9.43 17.97 -17.58
C MET A 96 -8.38 17.15 -18.32
N SER A 97 -7.39 17.84 -18.87
CA SER A 97 -6.18 17.24 -19.42
C SER A 97 -4.96 17.99 -18.89
N LEU A 98 -3.84 17.28 -18.74
CA LEU A 98 -2.55 17.85 -18.39
C LEU A 98 -1.57 17.67 -19.55
N CYS A 99 -0.73 18.67 -19.78
CA CYS A 99 0.22 18.69 -20.88
C CYS A 99 1.55 19.27 -20.40
N ALA A 100 2.67 18.65 -20.76
CA ALA A 100 3.98 19.13 -20.36
C ALA A 100 4.42 20.31 -21.25
N VAL A 101 4.80 21.42 -20.62
CA VAL A 101 5.30 22.63 -21.28
C VAL A 101 6.78 22.79 -20.97
N ARG A 102 7.57 23.04 -22.02
CA ARG A 102 9.02 23.15 -21.93
C ARG A 102 9.45 24.58 -21.62
N PHE A 103 9.81 24.84 -20.37
CA PHE A 103 10.50 26.08 -20.04
C PHE A 103 12.00 25.86 -19.98
N TRP A 104 12.74 26.80 -20.57
CA TRP A 104 14.17 26.95 -20.31
C TRP A 104 14.33 27.78 -19.05
N ASN A 105 15.18 27.33 -18.12
CA ASN A 105 15.50 28.09 -16.90
C ASN A 105 14.31 28.43 -15.98
N THR A 106 13.10 27.90 -16.19
CA THR A 106 11.96 28.13 -15.29
C THR A 106 11.43 26.82 -14.72
N GLY A 107 11.24 26.74 -13.42
CA GLY A 107 10.74 25.52 -12.77
C GLY A 107 10.77 25.57 -11.26
N LEU A 108 10.24 24.52 -10.62
CA LEU A 108 10.28 24.37 -9.17
C LEU A 108 11.71 24.01 -8.73
N ILE A 109 12.21 24.66 -7.66
CA ILE A 109 13.46 24.24 -7.03
C ILE A 109 13.14 23.17 -5.97
N SER A 110 13.58 21.93 -6.21
CA SER A 110 13.46 20.88 -5.19
C SER A 110 14.35 21.16 -3.96
N GLU A 111 13.80 20.87 -2.78
CA GLU A 111 14.53 20.90 -1.50
C GLU A 111 15.32 19.61 -1.23
N THR A 112 15.12 18.57 -2.06
CA THR A 112 15.89 17.31 -2.02
C THR A 112 17.14 17.35 -2.90
N ARG A 113 17.33 18.42 -3.70
CA ARG A 113 18.55 18.62 -4.53
C ARG A 113 19.58 19.50 -3.82
N ALA A 114 20.85 19.30 -4.18
CA ALA A 114 21.98 19.90 -3.49
C ALA A 114 21.97 21.44 -3.54
N ALA A 115 22.45 22.13 -2.50
CA ALA A 115 22.46 23.59 -2.42
C ALA A 115 23.21 24.28 -3.60
N ASP A 116 24.19 23.61 -4.21
CA ASP A 116 24.90 24.08 -5.41
C ASP A 116 24.03 24.04 -6.68
N SER A 117 22.93 23.28 -6.68
CA SER A 117 21.92 23.28 -7.75
C SER A 117 21.02 24.53 -7.74
N LYS A 118 21.20 25.46 -6.77
CA LYS A 118 20.67 26.84 -6.89
C LYS A 118 21.23 27.58 -8.10
N ARG A 119 22.31 27.07 -8.70
CA ARG A 119 22.75 27.39 -10.06
C ARG A 119 22.26 26.27 -10.99
N LEU A 120 20.97 26.23 -11.29
CA LEU A 120 20.45 25.33 -12.32
C LEU A 120 21.21 25.62 -13.62
N PRO A 121 22.02 24.68 -14.17
CA PRO A 121 22.43 24.81 -15.56
C PRO A 121 21.16 24.84 -16.41
N SER A 122 21.17 25.63 -17.46
CA SER A 122 20.00 25.95 -18.29
C SER A 122 19.29 24.78 -18.97
N ALA A 123 19.74 23.55 -18.71
CA ALA A 123 19.25 22.30 -19.25
C ALA A 123 18.50 21.41 -18.23
N GLU A 124 18.44 21.75 -16.94
CA GLU A 124 17.86 20.88 -15.88
C GLU A 124 16.64 21.46 -15.16
N THR A 125 15.84 22.31 -15.82
CA THR A 125 14.61 22.82 -15.21
C THR A 125 13.49 21.79 -15.23
N SER A 126 12.84 21.63 -14.07
CA SER A 126 11.78 20.64 -13.89
C SER A 126 10.58 20.92 -14.78
N PRO A 127 9.92 19.88 -15.32
CA PRO A 127 8.81 20.06 -16.24
C PRO A 127 7.67 20.83 -15.56
N MET A 128 7.09 21.76 -16.31
CA MET A 128 5.87 22.45 -15.90
C MET A 128 4.70 21.84 -16.66
N TYR A 129 3.57 21.69 -15.99
CA TYR A 129 2.38 21.06 -16.56
C TYR A 129 1.26 22.09 -16.68
N LEU A 130 0.78 22.28 -17.90
CA LEU A 130 -0.40 23.07 -18.20
C LEU A 130 -1.64 22.19 -18.00
N PHE A 131 -2.51 22.58 -17.08
CA PHE A 131 -3.82 21.98 -16.89
C PHE A 131 -4.85 22.77 -17.68
N ILE A 132 -5.67 22.05 -18.43
CA ILE A 132 -6.74 22.62 -19.24
C ILE A 132 -8.04 21.95 -18.79
N ASN A 133 -9.01 22.75 -18.35
CA ASN A 133 -10.37 22.31 -18.05
C ASN A 133 -11.34 22.93 -19.05
N LEU A 134 -12.10 22.09 -19.75
CA LEU A 134 -12.96 22.53 -20.86
C LEU A 134 -14.44 22.34 -20.57
N THR A 135 -15.25 23.17 -21.22
CA THR A 135 -16.69 22.99 -21.34
C THR A 135 -17.06 22.58 -22.77
N GLY A 136 -18.34 22.24 -22.95
CA GLY A 136 -18.87 21.76 -24.21
C GLY A 136 -18.83 20.24 -24.30
N THR A 137 -19.72 19.72 -25.14
CA THR A 137 -19.88 18.30 -25.45
C THR A 137 -19.17 17.99 -26.76
N SER A 138 -18.94 16.71 -27.04
CA SER A 138 -18.40 16.29 -28.35
C SER A 138 -19.17 16.85 -29.54
N GLU A 139 -20.47 17.18 -29.41
CA GLU A 139 -21.25 17.82 -30.48
C GLU A 139 -20.92 19.31 -30.64
N ASP A 140 -20.67 20.03 -29.55
CA ASP A 140 -20.29 21.46 -29.59
C ASP A 140 -18.97 21.66 -30.32
N TRP A 141 -18.08 20.67 -30.22
CA TRP A 141 -16.78 20.67 -30.88
C TRP A 141 -16.81 20.10 -32.31
N LYS A 142 -17.99 19.73 -32.83
CA LYS A 142 -18.13 19.36 -34.24
C LYS A 142 -18.31 20.61 -35.12
N PRO A 143 -17.65 20.67 -36.27
CA PRO A 143 -17.96 21.67 -37.28
C PRO A 143 -19.40 21.52 -37.83
N PRO A 144 -19.98 22.61 -38.34
CA PRO A 144 -21.32 22.60 -38.90
C PRO A 144 -21.43 21.62 -40.07
N PRO A 145 -22.58 20.93 -40.26
CA PRO A 145 -22.75 19.94 -41.32
C PRO A 145 -22.60 20.60 -42.70
N ILE A 146 -21.74 20.02 -43.55
CA ILE A 146 -21.56 20.44 -44.95
C ILE A 146 -22.68 19.81 -45.78
N ALA A 147 -23.30 20.60 -46.66
CA ALA A 147 -24.45 20.19 -47.47
C ALA A 147 -24.11 19.28 -48.68
N SER A 148 -22.86 18.86 -48.86
CA SER A 148 -22.42 18.12 -50.05
C SER A 148 -21.54 16.95 -49.63
N GLY A 149 -21.91 15.73 -50.04
CA GLY A 149 -21.27 14.45 -49.72
C GLY A 149 -19.85 14.25 -50.27
N GLU A 150 -18.97 15.23 -50.11
CA GLU A 150 -17.54 15.13 -50.34
C GLU A 150 -16.84 14.59 -49.07
N LEU A 151 -15.80 13.77 -49.27
CA LEU A 151 -14.94 13.33 -48.17
C LEU A 151 -14.19 14.55 -47.59
N TYR A 152 -14.34 14.71 -46.28
CA TYR A 152 -13.87 15.81 -45.43
C TYR A 152 -12.37 16.12 -45.60
N PRO A 153 -11.96 17.33 -46.04
CA PRO A 153 -10.68 17.91 -45.65
C PRO A 153 -10.74 18.35 -44.17
N ASP A 154 -9.62 18.29 -43.45
CA ASP A 154 -9.47 18.70 -42.05
C ASP A 154 -10.16 20.05 -41.75
N PHE A 155 -11.40 20.01 -41.24
CA PHE A 155 -12.15 21.22 -40.94
C PHE A 155 -11.79 21.68 -39.54
N ASN A 156 -11.00 22.76 -39.46
CA ASN A 156 -10.73 23.42 -38.20
C ASN A 156 -11.97 24.20 -37.75
N VAL A 157 -12.53 23.87 -36.58
CA VAL A 157 -13.44 24.80 -35.88
C VAL A 157 -12.61 26.02 -35.48
N ASN A 158 -12.83 27.16 -36.14
CA ASN A 158 -12.19 28.43 -35.78
C ASN A 158 -12.85 28.97 -34.50
N VAL A 159 -12.38 28.50 -33.35
CA VAL A 159 -12.77 29.03 -32.05
C VAL A 159 -11.86 30.22 -31.73
N THR A 160 -12.45 31.40 -31.60
CA THR A 160 -11.75 32.64 -31.25
C THR A 160 -12.06 33.03 -29.81
N VAL A 161 -11.04 33.41 -29.07
CA VAL A 161 -11.19 33.94 -27.71
C VAL A 161 -11.83 35.32 -27.77
N THR A 162 -12.94 35.51 -27.05
CA THR A 162 -13.68 36.79 -26.99
C THR A 162 -13.34 37.58 -25.74
N SER A 163 -13.11 36.90 -24.62
CA SER A 163 -12.72 37.53 -23.35
C SER A 163 -11.99 36.55 -22.45
N SER A 164 -11.30 37.08 -21.44
CA SER A 164 -10.61 36.31 -20.42
C SER A 164 -10.92 36.84 -19.03
N GLN A 165 -11.16 35.95 -18.06
CA GLN A 165 -11.35 36.27 -16.65
C GLN A 165 -10.34 35.52 -15.80
N SER A 166 -9.82 36.15 -14.75
CA SER A 166 -8.93 35.51 -13.79
C SER A 166 -9.63 35.22 -12.48
N SER A 167 -9.40 34.03 -11.91
CA SER A 167 -9.92 33.62 -10.61
C SER A 167 -8.96 32.66 -9.92
N GLY A 168 -8.35 33.08 -8.81
CA GLY A 168 -7.36 32.28 -8.10
C GLY A 168 -6.17 31.91 -9.00
N GLU A 169 -5.85 30.62 -9.07
CA GLU A 169 -4.78 30.06 -9.92
C GLU A 169 -5.21 29.87 -11.39
N TRP A 170 -6.48 30.14 -11.73
CA TRP A 170 -7.05 29.92 -13.05
C TRP A 170 -7.14 31.21 -13.88
N ILE A 171 -6.94 31.06 -15.19
CA ILE A 171 -7.42 31.99 -16.20
C ILE A 171 -8.44 31.27 -17.08
N THR A 172 -9.65 31.83 -17.17
CA THR A 172 -10.77 31.29 -17.95
C THR A 172 -10.95 32.13 -19.20
N PHE A 173 -11.06 31.48 -20.34
CA PHE A 173 -11.30 32.10 -21.63
C PHE A 173 -12.70 31.74 -22.12
N SER A 174 -13.45 32.77 -22.48
CA SER A 174 -14.72 32.62 -23.21
C SER A 174 -14.44 32.73 -24.71
N THR A 175 -15.24 32.02 -25.50
CA THR A 175 -15.05 31.96 -26.95
C THR A 175 -16.21 32.62 -27.68
N ASN A 176 -16.18 32.58 -29.01
CA ASN A 176 -17.31 32.98 -29.86
C ASN A 176 -18.48 31.99 -29.84
N TYR A 177 -18.33 30.85 -29.14
CA TYR A 177 -19.39 29.87 -28.90
C TYR A 177 -19.71 29.84 -27.41
N ASP A 178 -20.98 30.08 -27.05
CA ASP A 178 -21.41 30.13 -25.64
C ASP A 178 -21.24 28.80 -24.89
N SER A 179 -21.29 27.66 -25.62
CA SER A 179 -21.08 26.33 -25.03
C SER A 179 -19.61 25.98 -24.80
N ILE A 180 -18.68 26.73 -25.40
CA ILE A 180 -17.25 26.45 -25.37
C ILE A 180 -16.51 27.53 -24.58
N SER A 181 -15.94 27.10 -23.47
CA SER A 181 -15.01 27.87 -22.64
C SER A 181 -13.93 26.93 -22.13
N PHE A 182 -12.79 27.50 -21.75
CA PHE A 182 -11.71 26.71 -21.17
C PHE A 182 -10.98 27.50 -20.11
N SER A 183 -10.51 26.79 -19.09
CA SER A 183 -9.71 27.36 -18.01
C SER A 183 -8.34 26.71 -18.00
N MET A 184 -7.32 27.53 -17.74
CA MET A 184 -5.92 27.12 -17.71
C MET A 184 -5.25 27.49 -16.39
N THR A 185 -4.38 26.60 -15.92
CA THR A 185 -3.43 26.88 -14.84
C THR A 185 -2.12 26.15 -15.12
N LEU A 186 -0.99 26.73 -14.72
CA LEU A 186 0.33 26.20 -14.97
C LEU A 186 0.96 25.74 -13.66
N CYS A 187 1.33 24.47 -13.56
CA CYS A 187 1.83 23.88 -12.32
C CYS A 187 3.27 23.41 -12.47
N ALA A 188 4.15 23.88 -11.58
CA ALA A 188 5.51 23.40 -11.45
C ALA A 188 5.58 22.29 -10.40
N THR A 189 6.31 21.22 -10.72
CA THR A 189 6.63 20.14 -9.78
C THR A 189 8.04 19.64 -10.07
N ASP A 190 8.72 19.13 -9.05
CA ASP A 190 10.02 18.50 -9.18
C ASP A 190 10.05 17.27 -8.28
N PRO A 191 9.48 16.13 -8.69
CA PRO A 191 9.35 14.93 -7.87
C PRO A 191 10.68 14.21 -7.61
N ALA A 192 11.79 14.96 -7.55
CA ALA A 192 13.12 14.47 -7.29
C ALA A 192 13.14 13.54 -6.08
N THR A 193 13.71 12.36 -6.29
CA THR A 193 13.81 11.32 -5.27
C THR A 193 15.19 11.27 -4.66
N GLN A 194 15.25 10.91 -3.38
CA GLN A 194 16.49 10.85 -2.63
C GLN A 194 16.37 9.82 -1.51
N HIS A 195 17.42 9.03 -1.29
CA HIS A 195 17.52 8.16 -0.13
C HIS A 195 18.18 8.91 1.01
N ALA A 196 17.56 8.90 2.19
CA ALA A 196 18.09 9.59 3.37
C ALA A 196 17.72 8.87 4.66
N GLU A 197 18.56 9.03 5.67
CA GLU A 197 18.27 8.61 7.04
C GLU A 197 17.20 9.52 7.65
N VAL A 198 16.10 8.93 8.09
CA VAL A 198 14.98 9.66 8.68
C VAL A 198 14.61 9.12 10.05
N VAL A 199 14.17 10.03 10.93
CA VAL A 199 13.49 9.67 12.18
C VAL A 199 12.02 10.03 12.03
N ALA A 200 11.20 9.02 11.75
CA ALA A 200 9.77 9.12 11.59
C ALA A 200 9.05 8.68 12.86
N THR A 201 8.17 9.53 13.37
CA THR A 201 7.41 9.27 14.61
C THR A 201 5.94 9.60 14.44
N ARG A 202 5.09 8.89 15.17
CA ARG A 202 3.68 9.23 15.35
C ARG A 202 3.27 9.10 16.82
N PRO A 203 2.37 9.95 17.32
CA PRO A 203 2.09 10.04 18.76
C PRO A 203 1.30 8.85 19.31
N SER A 204 0.51 8.18 18.48
CA SER A 204 -0.30 7.04 18.89
C SER A 204 -0.39 6.01 17.77
N PHE A 205 -0.89 4.83 18.11
CA PHE A 205 -1.39 3.90 17.10
C PHE A 205 -2.40 4.66 16.22
N ALA A 206 -2.31 4.52 14.90
CA ALA A 206 -3.22 5.18 13.99
C ALA A 206 -4.64 4.70 14.34
N ALA A 207 -5.51 5.62 14.76
CA ALA A 207 -6.90 5.30 15.07
C ALA A 207 -7.62 4.76 13.82
N GLU A 208 -7.18 5.20 12.65
CA GLU A 208 -7.70 4.80 11.34
C GLU A 208 -6.63 4.02 10.56
N PRO A 209 -6.99 2.92 9.89
CA PRO A 209 -6.09 2.15 9.05
C PRO A 209 -5.67 2.93 7.78
N GLU A 210 -4.64 2.46 7.08
CA GLU A 210 -4.23 3.02 5.79
C GLU A 210 -5.44 3.00 4.83
N PRO A 211 -5.82 4.12 4.20
CA PRO A 211 -7.05 4.19 3.44
C PRO A 211 -6.98 3.32 2.18
N SER A 212 -8.08 2.64 1.90
CA SER A 212 -8.30 1.92 0.64
C SER A 212 -9.47 2.53 -0.11
N ALA A 213 -9.36 2.60 -1.43
CA ALA A 213 -10.45 3.07 -2.26
C ALA A 213 -11.54 1.99 -2.40
N THR A 214 -12.79 2.42 -2.35
CA THR A 214 -13.95 1.54 -2.59
C THR A 214 -14.70 2.03 -3.83
N TRP A 215 -14.98 1.15 -4.79
CA TRP A 215 -15.78 1.50 -5.96
C TRP A 215 -17.24 1.68 -5.57
N LEU A 216 -17.86 2.78 -6.00
CA LEU A 216 -19.28 3.11 -5.79
C LEU A 216 -20.04 2.93 -7.13
N PRO A 217 -20.73 1.79 -7.35
CA PRO A 217 -21.36 1.49 -8.64
C PRO A 217 -22.42 2.50 -9.06
N SER A 218 -23.14 3.08 -8.09
CA SER A 218 -24.18 4.09 -8.34
C SER A 218 -23.62 5.42 -8.83
N GLN A 219 -22.39 5.75 -8.45
CA GLN A 219 -21.71 7.00 -8.82
C GLN A 219 -20.72 6.81 -9.98
N ARG A 220 -20.38 5.56 -10.30
CA ARG A 220 -19.31 5.20 -11.25
C ARG A 220 -17.99 5.90 -10.90
N SER A 221 -17.68 5.94 -9.61
CA SER A 221 -16.49 6.57 -9.05
C SER A 221 -15.99 5.81 -7.84
N TYR A 222 -14.74 6.05 -7.46
CA TYR A 222 -14.18 5.62 -6.19
C TYR A 222 -14.54 6.59 -5.08
N ASP A 223 -14.80 6.05 -3.89
CA ASP A 223 -14.73 6.81 -2.65
C ASP A 223 -13.25 7.08 -2.32
N THR A 224 -12.87 8.37 -2.39
CA THR A 224 -11.50 8.85 -2.18
C THR A 224 -11.33 9.65 -0.90
N GLU A 225 -12.39 9.83 -0.10
CA GLU A 225 -12.39 10.80 1.00
C GLU A 225 -11.28 10.50 2.02
N ALA A 226 -11.15 9.24 2.42
CA ALA A 226 -10.12 8.81 3.36
C ALA A 226 -8.69 8.97 2.80
N ILE A 227 -8.51 8.75 1.49
CA ILE A 227 -7.22 8.95 0.81
C ILE A 227 -6.87 10.43 0.79
N GLN A 228 -7.81 11.31 0.42
CA GLN A 228 -7.61 12.75 0.38
C GLN A 228 -7.26 13.30 1.77
N LYS A 229 -7.95 12.85 2.82
CA LYS A 229 -7.65 13.16 4.21
C LYS A 229 -6.23 12.73 4.60
N GLN A 230 -5.86 11.47 4.34
CA GLN A 230 -4.51 10.99 4.64
C GLN A 230 -3.43 11.80 3.90
N LEU A 231 -3.67 12.15 2.63
CA LEU A 231 -2.76 12.95 1.80
C LEU A 231 -2.79 14.44 2.14
N GLY A 232 -3.75 14.90 2.95
CA GLY A 232 -3.90 16.32 3.32
C GLY A 232 -4.34 17.17 2.13
N ALA A 233 -4.98 16.53 1.16
CA ALA A 233 -5.54 17.12 -0.04
C ALA A 233 -6.98 17.57 0.23
N THR A 234 -7.15 18.30 1.33
CA THR A 234 -8.43 18.78 1.87
C THR A 234 -8.42 20.31 1.90
N HIS A 235 -9.60 20.91 2.00
CA HIS A 235 -9.73 22.37 2.06
C HIS A 235 -8.93 22.93 3.27
N PRO A 236 -8.28 24.11 3.16
CA PRO A 236 -7.46 24.65 4.25
C PRO A 236 -8.20 24.78 5.59
N SER A 237 -9.51 25.07 5.57
CA SER A 237 -10.34 25.14 6.78
C SER A 237 -10.59 23.79 7.46
N THR A 238 -10.40 22.68 6.75
CA THR A 238 -10.56 21.30 7.26
C THR A 238 -9.22 20.55 7.33
N ALA A 239 -8.10 21.28 7.24
CA ALA A 239 -6.77 20.70 7.29
C ALA A 239 -6.54 19.95 8.61
N LEU A 240 -6.17 18.68 8.48
CA LEU A 240 -5.89 17.79 9.60
C LEU A 240 -4.39 17.78 9.92
N SER A 241 -4.06 17.69 11.21
CA SER A 241 -2.69 17.47 11.67
C SER A 241 -2.13 16.12 11.18
N PRO A 242 -0.81 15.92 11.09
CA PRO A 242 -0.21 14.63 10.71
C PRO A 242 -0.75 13.45 11.55
N ALA A 243 -0.95 13.67 12.85
CA ALA A 243 -1.51 12.66 13.76
C ALA A 243 -2.96 12.28 13.40
N GLN A 244 -3.82 13.27 13.14
CA GLN A 244 -5.22 13.03 12.70
C GLN A 244 -5.31 12.36 11.34
N ARG A 245 -4.27 12.52 10.51
CA ARG A 245 -4.15 11.89 9.19
C ARG A 245 -3.57 10.48 9.25
N GLY A 246 -3.17 10.01 10.43
CA GLY A 246 -2.54 8.69 10.61
C GLY A 246 -1.18 8.56 9.92
N ILE A 247 -0.48 9.67 9.64
CA ILE A 247 0.83 9.67 9.00
C ILE A 247 1.94 10.03 9.99
N PHE A 248 3.16 9.62 9.67
CA PHE A 248 4.34 9.99 10.44
C PHE A 248 4.69 11.46 10.22
N SER A 249 5.13 12.11 11.29
CA SER A 249 5.94 13.32 11.21
C SER A 249 7.41 12.91 11.30
N PHE A 250 8.24 13.47 10.42
CA PHE A 250 9.69 13.35 10.54
C PHE A 250 10.29 14.74 10.55
N SER A 251 11.30 14.92 11.40
CA SER A 251 12.09 16.15 11.47
C SER A 251 13.28 16.05 10.54
N LYS A 252 13.68 17.19 9.97
CA LYS A 252 14.96 17.31 9.28
C LYS A 252 16.09 17.07 10.28
N THR A 253 16.96 16.11 10.00
CA THR A 253 18.13 15.77 10.84
C THR A 253 19.34 16.68 10.51
N SER A 254 19.33 17.33 9.35
CA SER A 254 20.37 18.22 8.80
C SER A 254 19.78 19.50 8.17
N GLU A 255 20.58 20.50 7.84
CA GLU A 255 20.10 21.73 7.17
C GLU A 255 19.68 21.51 5.70
N SER A 256 20.11 20.41 5.06
CA SER A 256 19.72 19.95 3.73
C SER A 256 19.18 18.50 3.80
N TRP A 257 18.32 18.07 2.88
CA TRP A 257 17.92 16.65 2.78
C TRP A 257 18.99 15.79 2.09
N GLU A 258 20.10 16.42 1.71
CA GLU A 258 21.29 15.79 1.15
C GLU A 258 21.75 14.64 2.04
N ALA A 259 21.77 13.43 1.47
CA ALA A 259 22.61 12.39 2.02
C ALA A 259 24.08 12.83 1.88
N GLU A 260 24.87 12.75 2.95
CA GLU A 260 26.31 12.62 2.80
C GLU A 260 26.54 11.43 1.88
N VAL A 261 27.14 11.68 0.71
CA VAL A 261 27.33 10.74 -0.41
C VAL A 261 28.34 9.65 -0.03
N ASN A 262 28.00 8.81 0.94
CA ASN A 262 28.85 7.70 1.39
C ASN A 262 28.16 6.33 1.28
N THR A 263 26.91 6.28 0.82
CA THR A 263 26.25 5.01 0.47
C THR A 263 26.11 4.90 -1.04
N THR A 264 27.19 4.48 -1.70
CA THR A 264 27.05 3.75 -2.97
C THR A 264 26.25 2.49 -2.69
N PHE A 265 25.01 2.41 -3.18
CA PHE A 265 24.26 1.16 -3.16
C PHE A 265 24.99 0.18 -4.11
N PRO A 266 25.43 -0.99 -3.64
CA PRO A 266 26.13 -1.96 -4.48
C PRO A 266 25.11 -2.75 -5.30
N GLY A 267 24.58 -2.12 -6.34
CA GLY A 267 23.57 -2.69 -7.25
C GLY A 267 23.61 -2.01 -8.60
N GLY A 268 24.75 -2.11 -9.31
CA GLY A 268 24.95 -1.47 -10.59
C GLY A 268 23.99 -1.98 -11.66
N TRP A 269 22.99 -1.17 -12.02
CA TRP A 269 22.55 -1.08 -13.41
C TRP A 269 23.60 -0.25 -14.16
N SER A 270 24.71 -0.89 -14.53
CA SER A 270 25.75 -0.27 -15.36
C SER A 270 25.37 -0.28 -16.85
N ASP A 271 24.15 0.12 -17.19
CA ASP A 271 23.84 0.56 -18.54
C ASP A 271 23.82 2.08 -18.52
N THR A 272 24.97 2.64 -18.91
CA THR A 272 25.23 4.05 -19.15
C THR A 272 24.04 4.78 -19.80
N PRO A 273 23.48 5.84 -19.18
CA PRO A 273 22.84 6.88 -19.96
C PRO A 273 23.93 7.62 -20.74
N PRO A 274 23.67 8.06 -21.99
CA PRO A 274 24.60 8.92 -22.69
C PRO A 274 24.89 10.16 -21.85
N SER A 275 26.19 10.40 -21.66
CA SER A 275 26.85 11.58 -21.13
C SER A 275 26.04 12.89 -21.12
N ASN A 276 26.12 13.60 -19.99
CA ASN A 276 25.86 15.04 -19.76
C ASN A 276 24.66 15.44 -18.87
N ARG A 277 24.21 14.58 -17.94
CA ARG A 277 23.46 15.06 -16.76
C ARG A 277 24.33 14.95 -15.52
N SER A 278 24.63 16.09 -14.94
CA SER A 278 25.58 16.25 -13.85
C SER A 278 24.93 15.89 -12.50
N GLY A 279 25.47 14.87 -11.82
CA GLY A 279 25.59 14.88 -10.35
C GLY A 279 24.61 14.05 -9.51
N GLY A 280 23.61 13.38 -10.08
CA GLY A 280 22.78 12.41 -9.33
C GLY A 280 23.34 10.99 -9.41
N SER A 281 23.25 10.19 -8.33
CA SER A 281 23.60 8.77 -8.42
C SER A 281 22.60 8.07 -9.35
N PRO A 282 23.02 7.02 -10.09
CA PRO A 282 22.10 6.20 -10.90
C PRO A 282 20.89 5.69 -10.09
N ASP A 283 21.09 5.48 -8.79
CA ASP A 283 20.09 4.95 -7.85
C ASP A 283 19.01 5.96 -7.45
N SER A 284 19.14 7.27 -7.73
CA SER A 284 18.11 8.27 -7.37
C SER A 284 17.05 8.53 -8.44
N TYR A 285 17.11 7.86 -9.60
CA TYR A 285 16.24 8.14 -10.75
C TYR A 285 15.32 6.98 -11.15
N TRP A 286 15.41 5.82 -10.52
CA TRP A 286 14.61 4.65 -10.91
C TRP A 286 13.11 4.92 -10.75
N LEU A 287 12.71 5.59 -9.67
CA LEU A 287 11.30 5.86 -9.38
C LEU A 287 10.73 6.89 -10.37
N ASP A 288 11.53 7.90 -10.74
CA ASP A 288 11.18 8.86 -11.80
C ASP A 288 11.07 8.19 -13.18
N THR A 289 11.92 7.20 -13.46
CA THR A 289 11.92 6.47 -14.74
C THR A 289 10.69 5.56 -14.89
N LEU A 290 10.23 4.97 -13.79
CA LEU A 290 9.03 4.11 -13.78
C LEU A 290 7.73 4.92 -13.80
N VAL A 291 7.75 6.14 -13.28
CA VAL A 291 6.62 7.06 -13.32
C VAL A 291 6.68 7.83 -14.65
N ASP A 292 6.10 7.24 -15.72
CA ASP A 292 6.03 7.82 -17.07
C ASP A 292 5.07 9.03 -17.13
N MET A 293 5.45 10.13 -16.48
CA MET A 293 4.76 11.41 -16.62
C MET A 293 5.13 12.05 -17.97
N PRO A 294 4.20 12.79 -18.61
CA PRO A 294 4.48 13.43 -19.88
C PRO A 294 5.73 14.28 -19.82
N GLN A 295 6.67 13.99 -20.70
CA GLN A 295 7.87 14.81 -20.87
C GLN A 295 7.64 15.78 -22.02
N PRO A 296 8.16 17.01 -21.95
CA PRO A 296 8.19 17.90 -23.10
C PRO A 296 8.98 17.23 -24.24
N ALA A 297 8.57 17.43 -25.49
CA ALA A 297 9.26 16.87 -26.65
C ALA A 297 10.74 17.28 -26.65
N ALA A 298 11.62 16.29 -26.86
CA ALA A 298 13.07 16.49 -26.77
C ALA A 298 13.62 17.33 -27.95
N THR A 299 12.89 17.39 -29.06
CA THR A 299 13.31 18.07 -30.30
C THR A 299 12.30 19.14 -30.72
N ASP A 300 12.81 20.22 -31.35
CA ASP A 300 12.00 21.27 -31.99
C ASP A 300 11.22 20.78 -33.23
N LEU A 301 11.26 19.47 -33.52
CA LEU A 301 10.70 18.85 -34.72
C LEU A 301 9.25 18.41 -34.50
N GLY A 302 8.36 19.36 -34.21
CA GLY A 302 6.91 19.21 -34.44
C GLY A 302 6.18 18.01 -33.80
N GLU A 303 6.81 17.28 -32.88
CA GLU A 303 6.15 16.20 -32.14
C GLU A 303 5.16 16.83 -31.15
N THR A 304 3.89 16.46 -31.26
CA THR A 304 2.84 16.90 -30.35
C THR A 304 3.20 16.53 -28.91
N MET A 305 3.10 17.49 -27.99
CA MET A 305 3.38 17.24 -26.57
C MET A 305 2.42 16.16 -26.06
N LYS A 306 2.97 15.10 -25.45
CA LYS A 306 2.15 14.07 -24.79
C LYS A 306 1.25 14.74 -23.77
N SER A 307 -0.05 14.44 -23.82
CA SER A 307 -1.01 14.92 -22.83
C SER A 307 -1.67 13.73 -22.14
N VAL A 308 -1.93 13.88 -20.84
CA VAL A 308 -2.61 12.88 -20.03
C VAL A 308 -4.03 13.34 -19.78
N VAL A 309 -4.97 12.44 -20.07
CA VAL A 309 -6.39 12.70 -19.89
C VAL A 309 -6.77 12.34 -18.47
N LEU A 310 -7.22 13.34 -17.71
CA LEU A 310 -7.65 13.22 -16.32
C LEU A 310 -9.17 13.18 -16.25
N CYS A 311 -9.79 12.37 -17.12
CA CYS A 311 -11.22 12.24 -17.26
C CYS A 311 -11.56 10.80 -17.69
N LYS A 312 -12.41 10.11 -16.92
CA LYS A 312 -12.75 8.69 -17.10
C LYS A 312 -13.58 8.48 -18.36
N PHE A 313 -14.56 9.35 -18.57
CA PHE A 313 -15.52 9.19 -19.65
C PHE A 313 -15.21 10.06 -20.86
N CYS A 314 -14.13 10.84 -20.85
CA CYS A 314 -13.79 11.69 -21.99
C CYS A 314 -13.38 10.88 -23.24
N SER A 315 -13.65 11.45 -24.43
CA SER A 315 -13.25 10.87 -25.70
C SER A 315 -11.79 11.24 -25.92
N ALA A 316 -10.94 10.24 -25.94
CA ALA A 316 -9.54 10.37 -26.27
C ALA A 316 -9.15 9.14 -27.09
N ASN A 317 -9.17 9.29 -28.42
CA ASN A 317 -8.87 8.22 -29.38
C ASN A 317 -7.53 8.46 -30.13
N TRP A 318 -6.54 9.05 -29.47
CA TRP A 318 -5.29 9.43 -30.10
C TRP A 318 -4.11 8.58 -29.64
N LYS A 319 -3.15 8.34 -30.55
CA LYS A 319 -1.96 7.50 -30.31
C LYS A 319 -1.04 8.06 -29.23
N ASP A 320 -1.10 9.36 -28.98
CA ASP A 320 -0.20 10.07 -28.05
C ASP A 320 -0.88 10.44 -26.70
N SER A 321 -2.12 9.98 -26.46
CA SER A 321 -2.76 10.10 -25.14
C SER A 321 -2.41 8.94 -24.24
N GLN A 322 -2.17 9.26 -22.97
CA GLN A 322 -2.29 8.28 -21.90
C GLN A 322 -3.60 8.52 -21.15
N ARG A 323 -4.41 7.46 -21.04
CA ARG A 323 -5.58 7.44 -20.16
C ARG A 323 -5.12 7.09 -18.75
N THR A 324 -5.61 7.87 -17.80
CA THR A 324 -5.29 7.66 -16.39
C THR A 324 -6.22 6.61 -15.78
N ASP A 325 -5.71 5.82 -14.84
CA ASP A 325 -6.53 4.91 -14.03
C ASP A 325 -7.65 5.67 -13.31
N PHE A 326 -8.84 5.06 -13.22
CA PHE A 326 -10.04 5.71 -12.70
C PHE A 326 -9.90 6.16 -11.25
N LEU A 327 -9.15 5.43 -10.41
CA LEU A 327 -8.89 5.83 -9.03
C LEU A 327 -8.05 7.12 -8.99
N LEU A 328 -7.03 7.21 -9.83
CA LEU A 328 -6.16 8.39 -9.89
C LEU A 328 -6.92 9.61 -10.43
N VAL A 329 -7.82 9.42 -11.40
CA VAL A 329 -8.74 10.47 -11.87
C VAL A 329 -9.63 10.94 -10.72
N ASP A 330 -10.27 10.02 -9.99
CA ASP A 330 -11.16 10.38 -8.88
C ASP A 330 -10.42 11.09 -7.75
N ILE A 331 -9.19 10.65 -7.39
CA ILE A 331 -8.36 11.33 -6.38
C ILE A 331 -8.08 12.78 -6.81
N PHE A 332 -7.64 12.98 -8.06
CA PHE A 332 -7.33 14.32 -8.57
C PHE A 332 -8.59 15.20 -8.65
N GLN A 333 -9.63 14.72 -9.33
CA GLN A 333 -10.84 15.51 -9.58
C GLN A 333 -11.61 15.83 -8.31
N ASN A 334 -11.77 14.86 -7.40
CA ASN A 334 -12.46 15.12 -6.13
C ASN A 334 -11.67 16.16 -5.32
N THR A 335 -10.33 16.09 -5.29
CA THR A 335 -9.55 17.11 -4.59
C THR A 335 -9.70 18.49 -5.24
N VAL A 336 -9.64 18.60 -6.57
CA VAL A 336 -9.83 19.89 -7.24
C VAL A 336 -11.23 20.44 -6.96
N ARG A 337 -12.26 19.59 -6.96
CA ARG A 337 -13.64 20.00 -6.68
C ARG A 337 -13.85 20.45 -5.23
N ASP A 338 -13.26 19.73 -4.28
CA ASP A 338 -13.46 19.97 -2.85
C ASP A 338 -12.61 21.15 -2.33
N THR A 339 -11.46 21.40 -2.96
CA THR A 339 -10.48 22.40 -2.51
C THR A 339 -10.37 23.63 -3.41
N GLY A 340 -10.79 23.52 -4.67
CA GLY A 340 -10.55 24.53 -5.70
C GLY A 340 -9.09 24.63 -6.16
N SER A 341 -8.20 23.70 -5.74
CA SER A 341 -6.76 23.75 -6.02
C SER A 341 -6.24 22.54 -6.79
N VAL A 342 -5.74 22.79 -8.00
CA VAL A 342 -4.96 21.87 -8.83
C VAL A 342 -3.64 21.53 -8.17
N ALA A 343 -3.03 22.45 -7.44
CA ALA A 343 -1.77 22.16 -6.72
C ALA A 343 -1.96 21.01 -5.72
N LEU A 344 -3.02 21.06 -4.91
CA LEU A 344 -3.36 19.97 -3.98
C LEU A 344 -3.74 18.69 -4.71
N GLY A 345 -4.50 18.80 -5.81
CA GLY A 345 -4.88 17.66 -6.64
C GLY A 345 -3.68 16.94 -7.22
N LEU A 346 -2.76 17.68 -7.84
CA LEU A 346 -1.54 17.14 -8.44
C LEU A 346 -0.59 16.60 -7.37
N GLN A 347 -0.46 17.28 -6.21
CA GLN A 347 0.32 16.76 -5.09
C GLN A 347 -0.21 15.40 -4.63
N ALA A 348 -1.53 15.24 -4.52
CA ALA A 348 -2.17 13.98 -4.15
C ALA A 348 -1.94 12.89 -5.20
N LEU A 349 -2.13 13.23 -6.48
CA LEU A 349 -1.90 12.35 -7.63
C LEU A 349 -0.45 11.85 -7.66
N LEU A 350 0.52 12.75 -7.63
CA LEU A 350 1.95 12.41 -7.62
C LEU A 350 2.30 11.54 -6.41
N THR A 351 1.87 11.94 -5.21
CA THR A 351 2.15 11.14 -3.99
C THR A 351 1.61 9.72 -4.14
N ARG A 352 0.42 9.54 -4.73
CA ARG A 352 -0.19 8.22 -4.91
C ARG A 352 0.48 7.39 -5.99
N VAL A 353 0.85 8.00 -7.11
CA VAL A 353 1.57 7.33 -8.20
C VAL A 353 2.92 6.83 -7.70
N TYR A 354 3.71 7.72 -7.08
CA TYR A 354 5.02 7.38 -6.54
C TYR A 354 4.93 6.33 -5.43
N ALA A 355 3.93 6.41 -4.53
CA ALA A 355 3.74 5.38 -3.51
C ALA A 355 3.41 4.01 -4.11
N THR A 356 2.56 3.98 -5.16
CA THR A 356 2.20 2.73 -5.85
C THR A 356 3.42 2.06 -6.44
N VAL A 357 4.22 2.82 -7.20
CA VAL A 357 5.44 2.28 -7.82
C VAL A 357 6.45 1.87 -6.75
N TYR A 358 6.66 2.69 -5.73
CA TYR A 358 7.59 2.39 -4.64
C TYR A 358 7.26 1.06 -3.95
N TYR A 359 6.03 0.86 -3.48
CA TYR A 359 5.65 -0.36 -2.77
C TYR A 359 5.45 -1.57 -3.70
N GLN A 360 5.33 -1.37 -5.01
CA GLN A 360 5.37 -2.46 -5.99
C GLN A 360 6.80 -2.99 -6.19
N PHE A 361 7.81 -2.13 -6.06
CA PHE A 361 9.21 -2.47 -6.30
C PHE A 361 10.04 -2.68 -5.02
N ILE A 362 9.46 -2.46 -3.85
CA ILE A 362 10.15 -2.57 -2.55
C ILE A 362 10.81 -3.94 -2.33
N ASP A 363 10.22 -5.03 -2.84
CA ASP A 363 10.76 -6.38 -2.70
C ASP A 363 12.03 -6.62 -3.56
N ASN A 364 12.33 -5.70 -4.49
CA ASN A 364 13.55 -5.73 -5.30
C ASN A 364 14.72 -4.98 -4.64
N PHE A 365 14.52 -4.38 -3.46
CA PHE A 365 15.60 -3.67 -2.77
C PHE A 365 16.60 -4.68 -2.20
N ASP A 366 17.87 -4.54 -2.57
CA ASP A 366 18.97 -5.46 -2.24
C ASP A 366 19.95 -4.89 -1.20
N ALA A 367 19.78 -3.63 -0.81
CA ALA A 367 20.62 -3.00 0.19
C ALA A 367 20.14 -3.23 1.62
N GLU A 368 21.04 -3.77 2.43
CA GLU A 368 20.82 -4.00 3.85
C GLU A 368 21.26 -2.77 4.67
N THR A 369 20.30 -2.04 5.23
CA THR A 369 20.56 -0.93 6.16
C THR A 369 19.97 -1.22 7.53
N ARG A 370 20.68 -0.86 8.59
CA ARG A 370 20.18 -1.01 9.96
C ARG A 370 19.09 0.04 10.23
N ALA A 371 17.91 -0.43 10.61
CA ALA A 371 16.82 0.45 11.05
C ALA A 371 16.32 0.04 12.44
N GLU A 372 15.98 1.04 13.25
CA GLU A 372 15.28 0.85 14.52
C GLU A 372 13.79 1.11 14.33
N MET A 373 12.97 0.10 14.65
CA MET A 373 11.52 0.17 14.51
C MET A 373 10.85 -0.16 15.85
N ARG A 374 9.89 0.67 16.24
CA ARG A 374 9.01 0.39 17.37
C ARG A 374 7.60 0.17 16.85
N SER A 375 7.03 -1.00 17.10
CA SER A 375 5.69 -1.36 16.62
C SER A 375 4.78 -1.80 17.76
N VAL A 376 3.48 -1.59 17.59
CA VAL A 376 2.46 -2.16 18.47
C VAL A 376 2.18 -3.58 18.03
N VAL A 377 2.25 -4.52 18.97
CA VAL A 377 1.86 -5.91 18.73
C VAL A 377 0.54 -6.16 19.45
N GLY A 378 -0.41 -6.76 18.74
CA GLY A 378 -1.63 -7.26 19.37
C GLY A 378 -1.27 -8.39 20.32
N VAL A 379 -1.53 -8.20 21.61
CA VAL A 379 -1.40 -9.26 22.61
C VAL A 379 -2.79 -9.66 23.08
N ASP A 380 -3.06 -10.97 23.06
CA ASP A 380 -4.30 -11.50 23.60
C ASP A 380 -4.33 -11.28 25.10
N LYS A 381 -5.23 -10.42 25.56
CA LYS A 381 -5.52 -10.24 26.98
C LYS A 381 -6.82 -10.98 27.32
N PRO A 382 -6.88 -11.70 28.47
CA PRO A 382 -8.12 -12.34 28.88
C PRO A 382 -9.23 -11.29 29.04
N ILE A 383 -10.29 -11.45 28.23
CA ILE A 383 -11.43 -10.52 28.14
C ILE A 383 -12.15 -10.38 29.49
N SER A 384 -12.12 -11.44 30.31
CA SER A 384 -12.71 -11.45 31.65
C SER A 384 -11.77 -12.13 32.65
N ARG A 385 -11.39 -11.39 33.69
CA ARG A 385 -10.66 -11.94 34.83
C ARG A 385 -11.42 -13.11 35.48
N ARG A 386 -12.76 -13.07 35.47
CA ARG A 386 -13.60 -14.14 36.03
C ARG A 386 -13.46 -15.44 35.24
N PHE A 387 -13.49 -15.36 33.91
CA PHE A 387 -13.34 -16.55 33.07
C PHE A 387 -11.95 -17.18 33.22
N PHE A 388 -10.91 -16.35 33.27
CA PHE A 388 -9.55 -16.81 33.54
C PHE A 388 -9.45 -17.53 34.90
N THR A 389 -10.01 -16.95 35.96
CA THR A 389 -10.02 -17.59 37.28
C THR A 389 -10.75 -18.94 37.27
N VAL A 390 -11.89 -19.05 36.56
CA VAL A 390 -12.63 -20.33 36.44
C VAL A 390 -11.79 -21.39 35.73
N VAL A 391 -11.15 -21.04 34.62
CA VAL A 391 -10.30 -21.98 33.85
C VAL A 391 -9.09 -22.44 34.69
N VAL A 392 -8.43 -21.52 35.39
CA VAL A 392 -7.30 -21.85 36.27
C VAL A 392 -7.74 -22.74 37.44
N ALA A 393 -8.89 -22.45 38.05
CA ALA A 393 -9.43 -23.27 39.15
C ALA A 393 -9.80 -24.68 38.68
N LEU A 394 -10.40 -24.83 37.48
CA LEU A 394 -10.70 -26.13 36.88
C LEU A 394 -9.43 -26.93 36.60
N LEU A 395 -8.39 -26.30 36.04
CA LEU A 395 -7.09 -26.93 35.80
C LEU A 395 -6.43 -27.40 37.10
N LEU A 396 -6.41 -26.55 38.14
CA LEU A 396 -5.87 -26.91 39.45
C LEU A 396 -6.66 -28.06 40.10
N THR A 397 -7.98 -28.04 39.98
CA THR A 397 -8.85 -29.11 40.51
C THR A 397 -8.59 -30.43 39.77
N HIS A 398 -8.46 -30.38 38.45
CA HIS A 398 -8.14 -31.56 37.64
C HIS A 398 -6.77 -32.15 38.02
N LEU A 399 -5.74 -31.30 38.11
CA LEU A 399 -4.40 -31.72 38.53
C LEU A 399 -4.40 -32.32 39.94
N LEU A 400 -5.15 -31.73 40.87
CA LEU A 400 -5.31 -32.25 42.23
C LEU A 400 -5.97 -33.63 42.20
N LEU A 401 -7.07 -33.79 41.45
CA LEU A 401 -7.79 -35.06 41.33
C LEU A 401 -6.91 -36.15 40.70
N VAL A 402 -6.20 -35.84 39.61
CA VAL A 402 -5.26 -36.78 38.99
C VAL A 402 -4.19 -37.19 39.98
N THR A 403 -3.60 -36.22 40.71
CA THR A 403 -2.59 -36.51 41.73
C THR A 403 -3.14 -37.41 42.83
N ILE A 404 -4.35 -37.13 43.33
CA ILE A 404 -5.01 -37.96 44.36
C ILE A 404 -5.24 -39.38 43.83
N VAL A 405 -5.79 -39.53 42.62
CA VAL A 405 -6.03 -40.85 42.02
C VAL A 405 -4.73 -41.61 41.82
N THR A 406 -3.67 -40.94 41.33
CA THR A 406 -2.34 -41.56 41.18
C THR A 406 -1.76 -41.98 42.52
N VAL A 407 -1.85 -41.14 43.56
CA VAL A 407 -1.36 -41.47 44.92
C VAL A 407 -2.16 -42.62 45.53
N LEU A 408 -3.49 -42.62 45.41
CA LEU A 408 -4.35 -43.71 45.88
C LEU A 408 -4.06 -45.01 45.12
N PHE A 409 -3.77 -44.94 43.82
CA PHE A 409 -3.39 -46.09 43.02
C PHE A 409 -2.03 -46.64 43.46
N VAL A 410 -1.03 -45.79 43.68
CA VAL A 410 0.32 -46.20 44.10
C VAL A 410 0.33 -46.74 45.53
N LEU A 411 -0.34 -46.07 46.47
CA LEU A 411 -0.41 -46.49 47.88
C LEU A 411 -1.39 -47.66 48.10
N GLY A 412 -2.45 -47.74 47.30
CA GLY A 412 -3.41 -48.86 47.33
C GLY A 412 -2.91 -50.11 46.60
N ALA A 413 -1.77 -50.03 45.90
CA ALA A 413 -1.14 -51.17 45.24
C ALA A 413 -0.34 -52.07 46.21
N ASP A 414 -0.27 -51.73 47.50
CA ASP A 414 0.31 -52.59 48.54
C ASP A 414 -0.59 -53.82 48.79
N GLY A 415 -0.37 -54.86 47.99
CA GLY A 415 -0.72 -56.25 48.31
C GLY A 415 -2.04 -56.80 47.77
N ALA A 416 -2.87 -55.99 47.09
CA ALA A 416 -4.15 -56.44 46.50
C ALA A 416 -4.42 -55.90 45.09
N GLY A 417 -3.41 -55.37 44.41
CA GLY A 417 -3.52 -54.93 43.02
C GLY A 417 -3.73 -56.11 42.06
N VAL A 418 -4.66 -55.98 41.12
CA VAL A 418 -5.01 -56.98 40.08
C VAL A 418 -3.79 -57.44 39.26
N LEU A 419 -2.74 -56.62 39.17
CA LEU A 419 -1.46 -56.96 38.56
C LEU A 419 -0.57 -57.69 39.58
N GLY A 420 -0.79 -58.99 39.72
CA GLY A 420 -0.01 -59.88 40.60
C GLY A 420 -0.83 -60.74 41.56
N SER A 421 -2.16 -60.77 41.44
CA SER A 421 -2.98 -61.59 42.34
C SER A 421 -2.68 -63.08 42.19
N SER A 422 -2.54 -63.76 43.33
CA SER A 422 -2.34 -65.21 43.42
C SER A 422 -3.44 -65.96 42.67
N TRP A 423 -4.66 -65.42 42.63
CA TRP A 423 -5.76 -65.93 41.80
C TRP A 423 -5.48 -65.94 40.29
N ALA A 424 -4.83 -64.90 39.74
CA ALA A 424 -4.49 -64.89 38.32
C ALA A 424 -3.48 -66.01 37.99
N ALA A 425 -2.58 -66.34 38.91
CA ALA A 425 -1.64 -67.45 38.77
C ALA A 425 -2.32 -68.83 38.95
N VAL A 426 -3.20 -68.98 39.94
CA VAL A 426 -3.93 -70.24 40.21
C VAL A 426 -4.95 -70.56 39.10
N ALA A 427 -5.68 -69.56 38.60
CA ALA A 427 -6.69 -69.75 37.56
C ALA A 427 -6.08 -70.08 36.18
N GLN A 428 -4.80 -69.71 35.94
CA GLN A 428 -4.10 -70.00 34.70
C GLN A 428 -3.48 -71.40 34.67
N VAL A 429 -3.42 -72.11 35.80
CA VAL A 429 -2.74 -73.42 35.88
C VAL A 429 -3.64 -74.45 36.55
N CYS A 430 -4.55 -75.04 35.78
CA CYS A 430 -5.43 -76.11 36.26
C CYS A 430 -4.72 -77.47 36.26
N GLY A 431 -4.68 -78.14 37.41
CA GLY A 431 -4.21 -79.51 37.57
C GLY A 431 -4.53 -80.12 38.94
N PRO A 432 -4.17 -81.39 39.18
CA PRO A 432 -4.57 -82.14 40.39
C PRO A 432 -4.16 -81.47 41.72
N GLU A 433 -3.02 -80.75 41.71
CA GLU A 433 -2.49 -80.03 42.88
C GLU A 433 -3.29 -78.74 43.19
N THR A 434 -4.00 -78.18 42.22
CA THR A 434 -4.80 -76.95 42.35
C THR A 434 -6.30 -77.21 42.49
N ASP A 435 -6.77 -78.42 42.15
CA ASP A 435 -8.20 -78.77 42.11
C ASP A 435 -8.90 -78.62 43.47
N ALA A 436 -8.21 -78.95 44.57
CA ALA A 436 -8.75 -78.77 45.92
C ALA A 436 -8.98 -77.29 46.28
N TRP A 437 -8.10 -76.40 45.80
CA TRP A 437 -8.20 -74.96 46.03
C TRP A 437 -9.24 -74.32 45.09
N LEU A 438 -9.33 -74.80 43.84
CA LEU A 438 -10.37 -74.41 42.89
C LEU A 438 -11.76 -74.85 43.32
N ALA A 439 -11.91 -75.98 44.04
CA ALA A 439 -13.18 -76.43 44.58
C ALA A 439 -13.69 -75.55 45.75
N ILE A 440 -12.79 -74.89 46.47
CA ILE A 440 -13.11 -73.96 47.58
C ILE A 440 -13.35 -72.53 47.03
N ALA A 441 -12.96 -72.28 45.77
CA ALA A 441 -13.10 -71.01 45.08
C ALA A 441 -14.58 -70.64 44.82
N THR A 442 -15.22 -69.97 45.77
CA THR A 442 -16.51 -69.30 45.54
C THR A 442 -16.31 -67.82 45.28
N ARG A 443 -17.26 -67.17 44.57
CA ARG A 443 -17.22 -65.73 44.20
C ARG A 443 -16.97 -64.75 45.37
N THR A 444 -17.06 -65.21 46.61
CA THR A 444 -16.93 -64.42 47.84
C THR A 444 -15.59 -64.61 48.57
N THR A 445 -14.68 -65.45 48.08
CA THR A 445 -13.41 -65.74 48.76
C THR A 445 -12.33 -64.76 48.30
N SER A 446 -11.80 -63.94 49.21
CA SER A 446 -10.75 -62.96 48.88
C SER A 446 -9.36 -63.61 48.81
N ASP A 447 -8.41 -62.98 48.12
CA ASP A 447 -7.00 -63.43 48.08
C ASP A 447 -6.40 -63.56 49.49
N GLN A 448 -6.80 -62.67 50.42
CA GLN A 448 -6.32 -62.70 51.80
C GLN A 448 -6.83 -63.92 52.57
N ASP A 449 -8.06 -64.37 52.29
CA ASP A 449 -8.64 -65.54 52.96
C ASP A 449 -7.95 -66.82 52.53
N ILE A 450 -7.60 -66.95 51.24
CA ILE A 450 -6.86 -68.12 50.75
C ILE A 450 -5.42 -68.11 51.22
N SER A 451 -4.76 -66.95 51.25
CA SER A 451 -3.41 -66.84 51.81
C SER A 451 -3.38 -67.30 53.27
N ARG A 452 -4.39 -66.92 54.07
CA ARG A 452 -4.55 -67.40 55.46
C ARG A 452 -4.85 -68.89 55.53
N MET A 453 -5.69 -69.42 54.65
CA MET A 453 -5.99 -70.86 54.61
C MET A 453 -4.76 -71.68 54.25
N MET A 454 -4.01 -71.30 53.22
CA MET A 454 -2.75 -71.95 52.83
C MET A 454 -1.71 -71.89 53.95
N ALA A 455 -1.60 -70.76 54.66
CA ALA A 455 -0.74 -70.65 55.85
C ALA A 455 -1.19 -71.59 56.98
N ALA A 456 -2.49 -71.74 57.20
CA ALA A 456 -3.03 -72.61 58.25
C ALA A 456 -2.76 -74.11 58.01
N VAL A 457 -2.65 -74.55 56.75
CA VAL A 457 -2.29 -75.93 56.40
C VAL A 457 -0.78 -76.13 56.15
N GLY A 458 0.05 -75.11 56.43
CA GLY A 458 1.50 -75.16 56.24
C GLY A 458 1.97 -75.14 54.78
N GLU A 459 1.09 -74.75 53.86
CA GLU A 459 1.31 -74.76 52.41
C GLU A 459 1.73 -73.37 51.87
N SER A 460 1.80 -72.32 52.71
CA SER A 460 2.08 -70.93 52.29
C SER A 460 3.42 -70.70 51.59
N HIS A 461 4.38 -71.62 51.74
CA HIS A 461 5.70 -71.55 51.12
C HIS A 461 5.99 -72.73 50.19
N ALA A 462 4.97 -73.51 49.81
CA ALA A 462 5.13 -74.63 48.89
C ALA A 462 5.51 -74.12 47.49
N LEU A 463 6.75 -74.36 47.08
CA LEU A 463 7.18 -74.06 45.71
C LEU A 463 6.62 -75.15 44.79
N VAL A 464 5.83 -74.73 43.80
CA VAL A 464 5.36 -75.61 42.72
C VAL A 464 5.99 -75.17 41.40
N GLY A 465 6.26 -76.12 40.52
CA GLY A 465 6.84 -75.88 39.20
C GLY A 465 6.28 -76.83 38.16
N PHE A 466 6.56 -76.56 36.89
CA PHE A 466 6.13 -77.43 35.79
C PHE A 466 7.09 -78.61 35.60
N GLY A 467 6.54 -79.82 35.59
CA GLY A 467 7.25 -81.05 35.24
C GLY A 467 6.51 -81.82 34.15
N SER A 468 7.25 -82.53 33.29
CA SER A 468 6.64 -83.42 32.30
C SER A 468 6.37 -84.79 32.93
N VAL A 469 5.12 -85.24 32.90
CA VAL A 469 4.70 -86.57 33.34
C VAL A 469 3.95 -87.21 32.19
N HIS A 470 4.48 -88.30 31.63
CA HIS A 470 3.91 -89.00 30.47
C HIS A 470 3.65 -88.08 29.27
N GLY A 471 4.55 -87.12 29.02
CA GLY A 471 4.48 -86.22 27.87
C GLY A 471 3.48 -85.06 28.01
N GLN A 472 2.78 -84.95 29.13
CA GLN A 472 1.96 -83.78 29.46
C GLN A 472 2.64 -82.92 30.53
N LEU A 473 2.64 -81.61 30.32
CA LEU A 473 3.11 -80.64 31.31
C LEU A 473 2.12 -80.60 32.48
N ARG A 474 2.60 -80.86 33.70
CA ARG A 474 1.77 -80.80 34.91
C ARG A 474 2.50 -80.03 36.02
N LEU A 475 1.72 -79.37 36.88
CA LEU A 475 2.24 -78.81 38.12
C LEU A 475 2.72 -79.93 39.04
N ARG A 476 3.87 -79.72 39.67
CA ARG A 476 4.40 -80.56 40.74
C ARG A 476 4.99 -79.71 41.85
N ARG A 477 4.86 -80.20 43.08
CA ARG A 477 5.60 -79.68 44.22
C ARG A 477 7.10 -79.87 43.99
N LYS A 478 7.85 -78.78 44.08
CA LYS A 478 9.30 -78.77 44.03
C LYS A 478 9.78 -79.21 45.41
N LEU A 479 10.20 -80.47 45.52
CA LEU A 479 10.83 -80.98 46.75
C LEU A 479 12.11 -80.16 46.98
N SER A 480 12.23 -79.56 48.16
CA SER A 480 13.47 -78.86 48.53
C SER A 480 14.60 -79.87 48.51
N THR A 481 15.68 -79.56 47.80
CA THR A 481 16.98 -80.18 48.04
C THR A 481 17.73 -79.36 49.06
#